data_AF-A0A2N1RHG0-F1
#
_entry.id   AF-A0A2N1RHG0-F1
#
_cell.length_a   1.000
_cell.length_b   1.000
_cell.length_c   1.000
_cell.angle_alpha   90.00
_cell.angle_beta   90.00
_cell.angle_gamma   90.00
#
_symmetry.space_group_name_H-M   'P 1'
#
loop_
_entity.id
_entity.type
_entity.pdbx_description
1 polymer ?
#
loop_
_entity_poly.entity_id
_entity_poly.type
_entity_poly.pdbx_seq_one_letter_code
_entity_poly.pdbx_strand_id
1 'polypeptide(L)'
;MSWNQDPLKVREALSGLHTRIRTGTEPVRLATVSGVLSTKTALVRHVDTHMPAFSVVTTKSFQVTPNPGNREPILCEVHPGSFGNSVGLKNPGLDVALAELRSLRKSHPMRTLLNVSISASTIEDFITLVGAFEEVADLLELNFSCPHASAGYGASIGCSPDISAQYVREIRKAFPHCKALIFPKLTPNVDDIGTIAKAVMDAGADGITAINTVGPEIHIEPISGKPVLQNKLGGKGGKSGRWILDEALGCIAAIRKAVGEEVPLIGMGGVSTGADVAAMIGAGADVVGVGSVFGKVHQKQWTAFTDALVSDAAAVLAGNGDPATASGYVETDASMRYEKRRIIERRTHGADTVVLTLEGSWNYEAGQYVFLWIPQIGEKPFSIAEAKPLTFVIKRRGEFTKALYDLHVGDDLYIRGLYGAPVEPDATERALLVAGGTGVAVLPALAQRLHDQKTAMQIFVGTSETACAKSGEGLLESTLEQFGPVSIIA
;
A
#
# COMPACT_ATOMS: atom_id res chain seq x y z
N MET A 1 25.36 5.59 11.23
CA MET A 1 25.39 5.02 12.59
C MET A 1 24.89 3.59 12.46
N SER A 2 25.61 2.58 12.97
CA SER A 2 25.09 1.21 13.01
C SER A 2 24.39 0.99 14.34
N TRP A 3 23.09 0.68 14.31
CA TRP A 3 22.29 0.49 15.53
C TRP A 3 22.69 -0.77 16.30
N ASN A 4 23.21 -1.78 15.61
CA ASN A 4 23.63 -3.07 16.16
C ASN A 4 22.60 -3.72 17.10
N GLN A 5 21.32 -3.39 16.95
CA GLN A 5 20.22 -3.84 17.82
C GLN A 5 20.51 -3.59 19.31
N ASP A 6 21.07 -2.42 19.61
CA ASP A 6 21.35 -1.97 20.97
C ASP A 6 20.13 -1.23 21.56
N PRO A 7 19.31 -1.88 22.41
CA PRO A 7 18.04 -1.33 22.86
C PRO A 7 18.19 -0.04 23.66
N LEU A 8 19.33 0.17 24.34
CA LEU A 8 19.59 1.39 25.08
C LEU A 8 19.81 2.57 24.14
N LYS A 9 20.63 2.40 23.11
CA LYS A 9 20.85 3.44 22.08
C LYS A 9 19.57 3.76 21.31
N VAL A 10 18.79 2.74 20.97
CA VAL A 10 17.50 2.94 20.28
C VAL A 10 16.56 3.74 21.17
N ARG A 11 16.45 3.40 22.46
CA ARG A 11 15.60 4.11 23.43
C ARG A 11 16.05 5.56 23.60
N GLU A 12 17.34 5.80 23.80
CA GLU A 12 17.90 7.15 23.94
C GLU A 12 17.64 8.01 22.70
N ALA A 13 17.78 7.43 21.51
CA ALA A 13 17.56 8.14 20.25
C ALA A 13 16.10 8.57 20.03
N LEU A 14 15.12 7.89 20.63
CA LEU A 14 13.69 8.13 20.44
C LEU A 14 13.03 8.88 21.61
N SER A 15 13.46 8.64 22.85
CA SER A 15 12.84 9.20 24.06
C SER A 15 12.94 10.73 24.05
N GLY A 16 11.82 11.43 24.25
CA GLY A 16 11.76 12.90 24.30
C GLY A 16 12.22 13.61 23.02
N LEU A 17 12.32 12.91 21.88
CA LEU A 17 12.84 13.46 20.63
C LEU A 17 11.98 14.61 20.10
N HIS A 18 10.66 14.56 20.26
CA HIS A 18 9.78 15.65 19.85
C HIS A 18 10.14 16.99 20.53
N THR A 19 10.56 16.96 21.81
CA THR A 19 11.00 18.15 22.55
C THR A 19 12.34 18.66 22.02
N ARG A 20 13.27 17.76 21.67
CA ARG A 20 14.55 18.14 21.04
C ARG A 20 14.33 18.74 19.65
N ILE A 21 13.40 18.20 18.87
CA ILE A 21 13.00 18.75 17.58
C ILE A 21 12.41 20.16 17.73
N ARG A 22 11.47 20.35 18.67
CA ARG A 22 10.85 21.66 18.94
C ARG A 22 11.82 22.73 19.41
N THR A 23 12.89 22.34 20.10
CA THR A 23 13.96 23.24 20.53
C THR A 23 15.06 23.43 19.48
N GLY A 24 14.95 22.77 18.33
CA GLY A 24 15.91 22.87 17.22
C GLY A 24 17.24 22.15 17.48
N THR A 25 17.30 21.27 18.48
CA THR A 25 18.52 20.51 18.84
C THR A 25 18.65 19.20 18.07
N GLU A 26 17.55 18.70 17.48
CA GLU A 26 17.51 17.52 16.61
C GLU A 26 16.65 17.82 15.37
N PRO A 27 16.94 17.20 14.21
CA PRO A 27 16.11 17.34 13.02
C PRO A 27 14.82 16.51 13.13
N VAL A 28 13.80 16.90 12.35
CA VAL A 28 12.58 16.13 12.15
C VAL A 28 12.91 14.74 11.61
N ARG A 29 12.21 13.72 12.12
CA ARG A 29 12.40 12.31 11.74
C ARG A 29 11.10 11.67 11.27
N LEU A 30 11.14 11.03 10.10
CA LEU A 30 9.98 10.32 9.55
C LEU A 30 10.09 8.80 9.75
N ALA A 31 8.94 8.13 9.75
CA ALA A 31 8.81 6.67 9.68
C ALA A 31 7.95 6.24 8.49
N THR A 32 8.29 5.12 7.84
CA THR A 32 7.29 4.44 7.02
C THR A 32 6.26 3.77 7.93
N VAL A 33 5.03 3.59 7.45
CA VAL A 33 3.97 2.92 8.20
C VAL A 33 3.79 1.48 7.75
N SER A 34 3.40 0.60 8.67
CA SER A 34 3.18 -0.81 8.33
C SER A 34 2.17 -0.97 7.19
N GLY A 35 2.57 -1.69 6.14
CA GLY A 35 1.72 -2.04 5.02
C GLY A 35 1.69 -1.03 3.87
N VAL A 36 2.45 0.06 3.94
CA VAL A 36 2.61 1.03 2.85
C VAL A 36 4.11 1.24 2.61
N LEU A 37 4.51 1.39 1.34
CA LEU A 37 5.87 1.70 0.87
C LEU A 37 6.97 0.64 1.17
N SER A 38 6.91 -0.10 2.28
CA SER A 38 7.96 -1.01 2.76
C SER A 38 7.45 -2.45 2.96
N THR A 39 6.65 -2.96 2.03
CA THR A 39 5.98 -4.28 2.15
C THR A 39 6.84 -5.48 1.74
N LYS A 40 8.01 -5.24 1.15
CA LYS A 40 8.99 -6.26 0.74
C LYS A 40 10.40 -5.79 1.09
N THR A 41 11.34 -6.70 1.33
CA THR A 41 12.72 -6.36 1.70
C THR A 41 13.45 -5.52 0.65
N ALA A 42 13.17 -5.71 -0.64
CA ALA A 42 13.70 -4.85 -1.70
C ALA A 42 13.21 -3.39 -1.57
N LEU A 43 11.96 -3.18 -1.15
CA LEU A 43 11.42 -1.85 -0.89
C LEU A 43 11.97 -1.26 0.40
N VAL A 44 12.13 -2.07 1.46
CA VAL A 44 12.81 -1.65 2.70
C VAL A 44 14.22 -1.13 2.38
N ARG A 45 14.99 -1.89 1.58
CA ARG A 45 16.31 -1.46 1.11
C ARG A 45 16.24 -0.17 0.29
N HIS A 46 15.28 -0.06 -0.62
CA HIS A 46 15.11 1.13 -1.44
C HIS A 46 14.90 2.38 -0.58
N VAL A 47 13.98 2.32 0.40
CA VAL A 47 13.71 3.42 1.34
C VAL A 47 14.96 3.76 2.15
N ASP A 48 15.61 2.77 2.76
CA ASP A 48 16.79 3.01 3.59
C ASP A 48 17.93 3.71 2.82
N THR A 49 18.10 3.32 1.55
CA THR A 49 19.18 3.80 0.66
C THR A 49 18.88 5.17 0.03
N HIS A 50 17.65 5.40 -0.44
CA HIS A 50 17.33 6.54 -1.32
C HIS A 50 16.45 7.61 -0.67
N MET A 51 15.94 7.38 0.54
CA MET A 51 15.01 8.29 1.20
C MET A 51 15.54 8.68 2.60
N PRO A 52 16.48 9.64 2.66
CA PRO A 52 17.21 9.99 3.89
C PRO A 52 16.31 10.54 5.00
N ALA A 53 15.19 11.17 4.65
CA ALA A 53 14.20 11.70 5.59
C ALA A 53 13.61 10.64 6.54
N PHE A 54 13.58 9.37 6.13
CA PHE A 54 13.15 8.28 7.01
C PHE A 54 14.28 7.87 7.95
N SER A 55 13.98 7.78 9.26
CA SER A 55 14.85 7.21 10.28
C SER A 55 14.36 5.85 10.78
N VAL A 56 13.08 5.52 10.56
CA VAL A 56 12.47 4.23 10.89
C VAL A 56 11.80 3.66 9.64
N VAL A 57 12.06 2.40 9.31
CA VAL A 57 11.34 1.69 8.25
C VAL A 57 10.55 0.55 8.88
N THR A 58 9.24 0.59 8.70
CA THR A 58 8.31 -0.38 9.26
C THR A 58 7.90 -1.42 8.22
N THR A 59 8.04 -2.70 8.53
CA THR A 59 7.62 -3.78 7.61
C THR A 59 6.10 -3.89 7.52
N LYS A 60 5.61 -4.67 6.55
CA LYS A 60 4.24 -5.21 6.65
C LYS A 60 4.10 -6.04 7.94
N SER A 61 2.92 -6.01 8.57
CA SER A 61 2.62 -6.91 9.70
C SER A 61 2.68 -8.38 9.28
N PHE A 62 3.56 -9.16 9.91
CA PHE A 62 3.68 -10.60 9.70
C PHE A 62 2.86 -11.41 10.70
N GLN A 63 2.39 -12.58 10.27
CA GLN A 63 1.70 -13.56 11.10
C GLN A 63 2.50 -14.86 11.13
N VAL A 64 2.19 -15.77 12.06
CA VAL A 64 2.88 -17.08 12.13
C VAL A 64 2.70 -17.83 10.81
N THR A 65 1.45 -17.94 10.36
CA THR A 65 1.09 -18.59 9.10
C THR A 65 0.89 -17.58 7.96
N PRO A 66 1.11 -17.98 6.70
CA PRO A 66 0.84 -17.12 5.55
C PRO A 66 -0.62 -16.70 5.49
N ASN A 67 -0.87 -15.43 5.15
CA ASN A 67 -2.21 -14.91 4.96
C ASN A 67 -2.37 -14.39 3.52
N PRO A 68 -3.31 -14.93 2.73
CA PRO A 68 -3.52 -14.50 1.34
C PRO A 68 -4.13 -13.10 1.22
N GLY A 69 -4.72 -12.58 2.29
CA GLY A 69 -5.47 -11.33 2.30
C GLY A 69 -6.91 -11.46 1.81
N ASN A 70 -7.58 -10.31 1.68
CA ASN A 70 -8.90 -10.22 1.07
C ASN A 70 -8.79 -10.17 -0.46
N ARG A 71 -9.91 -10.49 -1.13
CA ARG A 71 -10.08 -10.37 -2.57
C ARG A 71 -10.39 -8.92 -2.95
N GLU A 72 -9.93 -8.47 -4.11
CA GLU A 72 -10.08 -7.10 -4.59
C GLU A 72 -11.54 -6.76 -5.00
N PRO A 73 -12.01 -5.51 -4.82
CA PRO A 73 -11.26 -4.31 -4.41
C PRO A 73 -10.93 -4.28 -2.91
N ILE A 74 -9.68 -3.97 -2.59
CA ILE A 74 -9.18 -3.87 -1.20
C ILE A 74 -8.75 -2.45 -0.80
N LEU A 75 -8.84 -1.50 -1.73
CA LEU A 75 -8.44 -0.11 -1.56
C LEU A 75 -9.31 0.77 -2.44
N CYS A 76 -9.73 1.91 -1.93
CA CYS A 76 -10.45 2.93 -2.68
C CYS A 76 -10.06 4.33 -2.21
N GLU A 77 -10.19 5.32 -3.08
CA GLU A 77 -10.10 6.74 -2.75
C GLU A 77 -11.45 7.39 -3.07
N VAL A 78 -12.25 7.67 -2.05
CA VAL A 78 -13.61 8.23 -2.23
C VAL A 78 -13.55 9.76 -2.36
N HIS A 79 -12.63 10.38 -1.63
CA HIS A 79 -12.32 11.81 -1.72
C HIS A 79 -10.82 11.98 -1.89
N PRO A 80 -10.34 13.06 -2.54
CA PRO A 80 -8.92 13.28 -2.72
C PRO A 80 -8.12 13.15 -1.41
N GLY A 81 -7.06 12.34 -1.46
CA GLY A 81 -6.19 12.07 -0.32
C GLY A 81 -6.83 11.26 0.81
N SER A 82 -8.03 10.70 0.61
CA SER A 82 -8.81 10.02 1.64
C SER A 82 -9.19 8.60 1.21
N PHE A 83 -8.72 7.60 1.95
CA PHE A 83 -8.69 6.22 1.50
C PHE A 83 -9.44 5.27 2.42
N GLY A 84 -10.21 4.38 1.82
CA GLY A 84 -10.80 3.21 2.47
C GLY A 84 -9.99 1.96 2.13
N ASN A 85 -9.65 1.12 3.11
CA ASN A 85 -8.89 -0.11 2.84
C ASN A 85 -9.40 -1.34 3.61
N SER A 86 -9.27 -2.50 2.98
CA SER A 86 -9.54 -3.82 3.56
C SER A 86 -8.60 -4.89 2.99
N VAL A 87 -7.29 -4.70 3.14
CA VAL A 87 -6.26 -5.61 2.60
C VAL A 87 -6.32 -7.03 3.20
N GLY A 88 -6.79 -7.16 4.44
CA GLY A 88 -6.91 -8.47 5.11
C GLY A 88 -5.57 -9.04 5.57
N LEU A 89 -4.59 -8.18 5.90
CA LEU A 89 -3.26 -8.59 6.42
C LEU A 89 -2.48 -9.53 5.49
N LYS A 90 -2.62 -9.41 4.16
CA LYS A 90 -1.82 -10.18 3.19
C LYS A 90 -0.32 -10.15 3.55
N ASN A 91 0.26 -11.32 3.83
CA ASN A 91 1.66 -11.48 4.24
C ASN A 91 2.15 -12.93 4.00
N PRO A 92 3.46 -13.15 3.84
CA PRO A 92 3.99 -14.46 3.47
C PRO A 92 4.16 -15.44 4.65
N GLY A 93 3.83 -15.04 5.88
CA GLY A 93 4.07 -15.84 7.09
C GLY A 93 5.48 -15.68 7.64
N LEU A 94 5.71 -16.26 8.83
CA LEU A 94 6.93 -16.09 9.61
C LEU A 94 8.18 -16.60 8.88
N ASP A 95 8.15 -17.84 8.37
CA ASP A 95 9.34 -18.51 7.84
C ASP A 95 9.97 -17.74 6.67
N VAL A 96 9.15 -17.34 5.71
CA VAL A 96 9.59 -16.57 4.53
C VAL A 96 10.07 -15.18 4.95
N ALA A 97 9.29 -14.48 5.79
CA ALA A 97 9.63 -13.14 6.23
C ALA A 97 10.95 -13.09 7.00
N LEU A 98 11.16 -14.01 7.94
CA LEU A 98 12.38 -14.07 8.73
C LEU A 98 13.60 -14.39 7.88
N ALA A 99 13.49 -15.35 6.94
CA ALA A 99 14.57 -15.66 6.02
C ALA A 99 14.97 -14.46 5.16
N GLU A 100 13.99 -13.74 4.61
CA GLU A 100 14.22 -12.54 3.82
C GLU A 100 14.85 -11.41 4.65
N LEU A 101 14.37 -11.17 5.88
CA LEU A 101 14.91 -10.12 6.76
C LEU A 101 16.33 -10.43 7.26
N ARG A 102 16.64 -11.69 7.56
CA ARG A 102 18.02 -12.13 7.86
C ARG A 102 18.95 -11.85 6.67
N SER A 103 18.49 -12.19 5.45
CA SER A 103 19.25 -11.91 4.22
C SER A 103 19.46 -10.40 4.02
N LEU A 104 18.43 -9.59 4.27
CA LEU A 104 18.52 -8.13 4.20
C LEU A 104 19.56 -7.60 5.20
N ARG A 105 19.47 -7.95 6.49
CA ARG A 105 20.41 -7.50 7.53
C ARG A 105 21.84 -7.89 7.24
N LYS A 106 22.07 -9.10 6.70
CA LYS A 106 23.40 -9.59 6.33
C LYS A 106 24.00 -8.84 5.13
N SER A 107 23.18 -8.53 4.13
CA SER A 107 23.65 -7.96 2.85
C SER A 107 23.58 -6.43 2.79
N HIS A 108 22.90 -5.78 3.75
CA HIS A 108 22.64 -4.36 3.73
C HIS A 108 22.68 -3.77 5.15
N PRO A 109 23.82 -3.20 5.58
CA PRO A 109 23.90 -2.46 6.85
C PRO A 109 22.97 -1.25 6.81
N MET A 110 21.85 -1.32 7.54
CA MET A 110 20.81 -0.31 7.50
C MET A 110 21.22 0.98 8.22
N ARG A 111 20.86 2.12 7.64
CA ARG A 111 20.95 3.44 8.29
C ARG A 111 19.79 3.66 9.25
N THR A 112 18.61 3.22 8.86
CA THR A 112 17.35 3.34 9.62
C THR A 112 17.21 2.25 10.67
N LEU A 113 16.38 2.53 11.68
CA LEU A 113 15.84 1.51 12.57
C LEU A 113 14.87 0.61 11.78
N LEU A 114 15.04 -0.69 11.87
CA LEU A 114 14.08 -1.65 11.33
C LEU A 114 13.01 -1.94 12.37
N ASN A 115 11.80 -1.46 12.10
CA ASN A 115 10.61 -1.78 12.88
C ASN A 115 9.87 -2.96 12.22
N VAL A 116 9.90 -4.13 12.84
CA VAL A 116 9.18 -5.31 12.33
C VAL A 116 7.78 -5.33 12.95
N SER A 117 6.78 -5.07 12.12
CA SER A 117 5.39 -5.15 12.53
C SER A 117 4.92 -6.61 12.53
N ILE A 118 4.20 -7.01 13.58
CA ILE A 118 3.67 -8.36 13.75
C ILE A 118 2.20 -8.30 14.20
N SER A 119 1.39 -9.28 13.79
CA SER A 119 -0.03 -9.34 14.12
C SER A 119 -0.42 -10.78 14.44
N ALA A 120 -1.20 -10.96 15.50
CA ALA A 120 -1.74 -12.23 15.90
C ALA A 120 -3.05 -12.05 16.68
N SER A 121 -3.75 -13.16 16.91
CA SER A 121 -4.99 -13.21 17.70
C SER A 121 -4.80 -13.84 19.08
N THR A 122 -3.65 -14.44 19.34
CA THR A 122 -3.33 -15.13 20.60
C THR A 122 -1.99 -14.66 21.15
N ILE A 123 -1.81 -14.80 22.46
CA ILE A 123 -0.57 -14.45 23.14
C ILE A 123 0.57 -15.36 22.66
N GLU A 124 0.28 -16.64 22.46
CA GLU A 124 1.24 -17.66 22.03
C GLU A 124 1.82 -17.36 20.65
N ASP A 125 0.98 -16.91 19.71
CA ASP A 125 1.42 -16.50 18.37
C ASP A 125 2.26 -15.23 18.44
N PHE A 126 1.90 -14.26 19.28
CA PHE A 126 2.73 -13.07 19.51
C PHE A 126 4.09 -13.45 20.10
N ILE A 127 4.13 -14.33 21.11
CA ILE A 127 5.38 -14.82 21.70
C ILE A 127 6.25 -15.51 20.63
N THR A 128 5.64 -16.36 19.79
CA THR A 128 6.32 -17.02 18.68
C THR A 128 6.95 -15.99 17.73
N LEU A 129 6.18 -14.98 17.33
CA LEU A 129 6.63 -13.94 16.40
C LEU A 129 7.74 -13.06 17.02
N VAL A 130 7.58 -12.64 18.28
CA VAL A 130 8.57 -11.83 19.00
C VAL A 130 9.90 -12.57 19.10
N GLY A 131 9.89 -13.82 19.55
CA GLY A 131 11.12 -14.61 19.69
C GLY A 131 11.82 -14.86 18.36
N ALA A 132 11.07 -14.96 17.27
CA ALA A 132 11.65 -15.17 15.96
C ALA A 132 12.24 -13.89 15.34
N PHE A 133 11.58 -12.73 15.54
CA PHE A 133 12.00 -11.47 14.92
C PHE A 133 12.93 -10.60 15.78
N GLU A 134 13.06 -10.84 17.09
CA GLU A 134 13.95 -10.05 17.95
C GLU A 134 15.42 -10.07 17.49
N GLU A 135 15.84 -11.11 16.78
CA GLU A 135 17.20 -11.23 16.26
C GLU A 135 17.48 -10.34 15.04
N VAL A 136 16.44 -9.85 14.35
CA VAL A 136 16.59 -8.97 13.17
C VAL A 136 16.03 -7.57 13.39
N ALA A 137 15.09 -7.40 14.33
CA ALA A 137 14.41 -6.14 14.59
C ALA A 137 15.23 -5.21 15.49
N ASP A 138 15.10 -3.90 15.30
CA ASP A 138 15.45 -2.89 16.32
C ASP A 138 14.21 -2.57 17.17
N LEU A 139 13.04 -2.52 16.52
CA LEU A 139 11.72 -2.35 17.13
C LEU A 139 10.79 -3.49 16.69
N LEU A 140 9.99 -4.02 17.61
CA LEU A 140 8.90 -4.94 17.33
C LEU A 140 7.58 -4.23 17.57
N GLU A 141 6.85 -3.98 16.49
CA GLU A 141 5.54 -3.33 16.55
C GLU A 141 4.43 -4.38 16.67
N LEU A 142 3.74 -4.41 17.81
CA LEU A 142 2.62 -5.32 18.07
C LEU A 142 1.32 -4.72 17.55
N ASN A 143 0.86 -5.17 16.39
CA ASN A 143 -0.36 -4.65 15.78
C ASN A 143 -1.61 -5.20 16.49
N PHE A 144 -2.17 -4.40 17.42
CA PHE A 144 -3.31 -4.76 18.26
C PHE A 144 -4.69 -4.53 17.61
N SER A 145 -4.74 -4.23 16.31
CA SER A 145 -6.01 -4.03 15.60
C SER A 145 -6.68 -5.33 15.13
N CYS A 146 -6.23 -6.51 15.59
CA CYS A 146 -6.86 -7.77 15.17
C CYS A 146 -8.26 -7.88 15.82
N PRO A 147 -9.33 -8.13 15.05
CA PRO A 147 -10.71 -8.06 15.54
C PRO A 147 -11.10 -9.20 16.50
N HIS A 148 -10.21 -10.15 16.76
CA HIS A 148 -10.47 -11.29 17.63
C HIS A 148 -9.28 -11.52 18.57
N ALA A 149 -9.45 -11.20 19.85
CA ALA A 149 -8.69 -11.84 20.91
C ALA A 149 -9.20 -13.29 21.08
N SER A 150 -8.35 -14.20 21.54
CA SER A 150 -8.75 -15.58 21.84
C SER A 150 -10.00 -15.68 22.73
N ALA A 151 -10.70 -16.82 22.56
CA ALA A 151 -12.05 -17.16 23.03
C ALA A 151 -12.56 -16.41 24.29
N GLY A 152 -13.64 -15.63 24.13
CA GLY A 152 -14.48 -15.13 25.23
C GLY A 152 -14.68 -13.61 25.26
N TYR A 153 -13.78 -12.84 24.65
CA TYR A 153 -13.86 -11.38 24.62
C TYR A 153 -14.15 -10.92 23.19
N GLY A 154 -15.40 -10.57 22.91
CA GLY A 154 -15.84 -10.04 21.61
C GLY A 154 -15.27 -8.67 21.22
N ALA A 155 -14.15 -8.24 21.81
CA ALA A 155 -13.46 -6.98 21.56
C ALA A 155 -12.10 -7.23 20.89
N SER A 156 -11.66 -6.32 20.01
CA SER A 156 -10.28 -6.37 19.50
C SER A 156 -9.29 -6.10 20.64
N ILE A 157 -8.10 -6.72 20.57
CA ILE A 157 -7.04 -6.63 21.59
C ILE A 157 -6.80 -5.18 22.03
N GLY A 158 -6.68 -4.27 21.05
CA GLY A 158 -6.42 -2.85 21.25
C GLY A 158 -7.59 -2.00 21.76
N CYS A 159 -8.76 -2.59 22.05
CA CYS A 159 -9.94 -1.86 22.54
C CYS A 159 -10.20 -2.05 24.05
N SER A 160 -9.40 -2.86 24.74
CA SER A 160 -9.49 -3.04 26.19
C SER A 160 -8.12 -2.79 26.81
N PRO A 161 -8.01 -1.87 27.80
CA PRO A 161 -6.77 -1.64 28.54
C PRO A 161 -6.25 -2.93 29.19
N ASP A 162 -7.12 -3.71 29.82
CA ASP A 162 -6.76 -4.93 30.53
C ASP A 162 -6.24 -6.02 29.58
N ILE A 163 -6.94 -6.25 28.46
CA ILE A 163 -6.52 -7.24 27.46
C ILE A 163 -5.20 -6.81 26.82
N SER A 164 -5.09 -5.54 26.41
CA SER A 164 -3.85 -5.01 25.84
C SER A 164 -2.66 -5.14 26.81
N ALA A 165 -2.86 -4.78 28.07
CA ALA A 165 -1.84 -4.91 29.12
C ALA A 165 -1.48 -6.38 29.40
N GLN A 166 -2.44 -7.30 29.38
CA GLN A 166 -2.19 -8.74 29.55
C GLN A 166 -1.27 -9.27 28.44
N TYR A 167 -1.56 -8.94 27.17
CA TYR A 167 -0.74 -9.37 26.04
C TYR A 167 0.70 -8.88 26.19
N VAL A 168 0.90 -7.58 26.49
CA VAL A 168 2.23 -7.01 26.69
C VAL A 168 2.95 -7.67 27.86
N ARG A 169 2.27 -7.90 28.98
CA ARG A 169 2.85 -8.52 30.19
C ARG A 169 3.35 -9.94 29.93
N GLU A 170 2.54 -10.78 29.26
CA GLU A 170 2.95 -12.15 28.97
C GLU A 170 4.08 -12.22 27.94
N ILE A 171 4.07 -11.33 26.93
CA ILE A 171 5.19 -11.20 25.98
C ILE A 171 6.46 -10.76 26.72
N ARG A 172 6.39 -9.74 27.57
CA ARG A 172 7.54 -9.26 28.35
C ARG A 172 8.07 -10.34 29.30
N LYS A 173 7.19 -11.13 29.91
CA LYS A 173 7.56 -12.26 30.78
C LYS A 173 8.27 -13.37 30.01
N ALA A 174 7.87 -13.64 28.77
CA ALA A 174 8.56 -14.58 27.89
C ALA A 174 9.92 -14.05 27.42
N PHE A 175 10.06 -12.74 27.21
CA PHE A 175 11.28 -12.09 26.73
C PHE A 175 11.73 -10.91 27.63
N PRO A 176 12.20 -11.19 28.87
CA PRO A 176 12.64 -10.16 29.80
C PRO A 176 13.86 -9.36 29.30
N HIS A 177 14.65 -9.96 28.40
CA HIS A 177 15.84 -9.38 27.77
C HIS A 177 15.70 -9.33 26.25
N CYS A 178 14.49 -9.08 25.74
CA CYS A 178 14.23 -8.91 24.31
C CYS A 178 15.22 -7.91 23.69
N LYS A 179 15.90 -8.30 22.61
CA LYS A 179 16.89 -7.43 21.95
C LYS A 179 16.26 -6.22 21.27
N ALA A 180 15.06 -6.41 20.72
CA ALA A 180 14.27 -5.34 20.13
C ALA A 180 13.36 -4.68 21.17
N LEU A 181 13.09 -3.38 21.00
CA LEU A 181 12.11 -2.68 21.84
C LEU A 181 10.67 -3.03 21.40
N ILE A 182 9.77 -3.23 22.36
CA ILE A 182 8.38 -3.65 22.11
C ILE A 182 7.45 -2.43 22.06
N PHE A 183 6.80 -2.22 20.92
CA PHE A 183 5.92 -1.08 20.63
C PHE A 183 4.52 -1.56 20.25
N PRO A 184 3.52 -1.53 21.17
CA PRO A 184 2.14 -1.76 20.79
C PRO A 184 1.63 -0.69 19.83
N LYS A 185 1.04 -1.12 18.70
CA LYS A 185 0.35 -0.22 17.76
C LYS A 185 -1.12 -0.11 18.09
N LEU A 186 -1.52 1.05 18.59
CA LEU A 186 -2.85 1.29 19.14
C LEU A 186 -3.85 1.72 18.06
N THR A 187 -5.10 1.33 18.28
CA THR A 187 -6.25 1.68 17.44
C THR A 187 -6.92 2.94 18.00
N PRO A 188 -7.39 3.87 17.14
CA PRO A 188 -8.16 5.04 17.58
C PRO A 188 -9.62 4.69 17.92
N ASN A 189 -10.08 3.49 17.59
CA ASN A 189 -11.49 3.08 17.68
C ASN A 189 -11.89 2.70 19.12
N VAL A 190 -11.67 3.62 20.06
CA VAL A 190 -11.85 3.48 21.50
C VAL A 190 -12.25 4.81 22.11
N ASP A 191 -12.88 4.78 23.28
CA ASP A 191 -13.30 6.00 23.97
C ASP A 191 -12.10 6.80 24.54
N ASP A 192 -11.10 6.10 25.07
CA ASP A 192 -9.90 6.70 25.65
C ASP A 192 -8.64 5.88 25.31
N ILE A 193 -7.95 6.30 24.25
CA ILE A 193 -6.69 5.71 23.82
C ILE A 193 -5.55 5.96 24.82
N GLY A 194 -5.61 7.04 25.61
CA GLY A 194 -4.61 7.39 26.62
C GLY A 194 -4.59 6.38 27.77
N THR A 195 -5.77 5.93 28.22
CA THR A 195 -5.88 4.87 29.23
C THR A 195 -5.27 3.56 28.75
N ILE A 196 -5.49 3.17 27.49
CA ILE A 196 -4.89 1.95 26.92
C ILE A 196 -3.36 2.11 26.79
N ALA A 197 -2.90 3.25 26.31
CA ALA A 197 -1.48 3.59 26.21
C ALA A 197 -0.78 3.47 27.57
N LYS A 198 -1.37 4.04 28.62
CA LYS A 198 -0.81 3.94 29.98
C LYS A 198 -0.76 2.49 30.46
N ALA A 199 -1.83 1.72 30.24
CA ALA A 199 -1.91 0.32 30.66
C ALA A 199 -0.84 -0.56 29.97
N VAL A 200 -0.59 -0.38 28.67
CA VAL A 200 0.46 -1.16 27.99
C VAL A 200 1.87 -0.75 28.39
N MET A 201 2.11 0.53 28.68
CA MET A 201 3.40 0.99 29.20
C MET A 201 3.66 0.42 30.61
N ASP A 202 2.66 0.46 31.49
CA ASP A 202 2.75 -0.11 32.84
C ASP A 202 2.93 -1.65 32.83
N ALA A 203 2.51 -2.31 31.75
CA ALA A 203 2.73 -3.73 31.52
C ALA A 203 4.12 -4.10 30.97
N GLY A 204 4.96 -3.11 30.63
CA GLY A 204 6.34 -3.32 30.20
C GLY A 204 6.60 -3.13 28.70
N ALA A 205 5.75 -2.39 27.99
CA ALA A 205 6.08 -1.87 26.67
C ALA A 205 7.22 -0.84 26.75
N ASP A 206 7.97 -0.69 25.67
CA ASP A 206 9.11 0.23 25.60
C ASP A 206 8.78 1.56 24.91
N GLY A 207 7.65 1.61 24.21
CA GLY A 207 7.14 2.77 23.49
C GLY A 207 5.80 2.45 22.83
N ILE A 208 5.25 3.40 22.08
CA ILE A 208 3.94 3.28 21.45
C ILE A 208 4.02 3.66 19.98
N THR A 209 3.27 2.94 19.15
CA THR A 209 2.93 3.39 17.80
C THR A 209 1.44 3.74 17.75
N ALA A 210 1.07 4.88 17.19
CA ALA A 210 -0.33 5.27 17.02
C ALA A 210 -0.50 6.25 15.85
N ILE A 211 -1.61 6.31 15.12
CA ILE A 211 -2.80 5.46 15.24
C ILE A 211 -2.88 4.44 14.09
N ASN A 212 -3.71 3.41 14.29
CA ASN A 212 -4.21 2.59 13.20
C ASN A 212 -5.35 3.30 12.44
N THR A 213 -5.92 2.64 11.43
CA THR A 213 -7.05 3.20 10.66
C THR A 213 -8.31 3.39 11.54
N VAL A 214 -9.11 4.41 11.22
CA VAL A 214 -10.40 4.69 11.89
C VAL A 214 -11.54 3.87 11.24
N GLY A 215 -12.54 3.44 12.00
CA GLY A 215 -13.67 2.64 11.53
C GLY A 215 -13.63 1.19 12.02
N PRO A 216 -14.12 0.19 11.26
CA PRO A 216 -14.39 0.21 9.81
C PRO A 216 -15.81 0.61 9.42
N GLU A 217 -15.97 1.16 8.21
CA GLU A 217 -17.25 1.60 7.64
C GLU A 217 -17.39 1.20 6.16
N ILE A 218 -18.61 1.33 5.61
CA ILE A 218 -18.87 1.07 4.19
C ILE A 218 -18.45 2.29 3.39
N HIS A 219 -17.59 2.08 2.39
CA HIS A 219 -17.16 3.11 1.43
C HIS A 219 -17.99 2.99 0.16
N ILE A 220 -18.74 4.05 -0.17
CA ILE A 220 -19.61 4.08 -1.34
C ILE A 220 -18.89 4.75 -2.52
N GLU A 221 -18.90 4.08 -3.67
CA GLU A 221 -18.37 4.63 -4.91
C GLU A 221 -19.34 5.69 -5.47
N PRO A 222 -18.90 6.93 -5.74
CA PRO A 222 -19.79 8.02 -6.10
C PRO A 222 -20.63 7.83 -7.38
N ILE A 223 -20.14 7.09 -8.38
CA ILE A 223 -20.83 6.96 -9.68
C ILE A 223 -21.85 5.81 -9.68
N SER A 224 -21.45 4.64 -9.23
CA SER A 224 -22.29 3.43 -9.15
C SER A 224 -23.25 3.44 -7.96
N GLY A 225 -22.94 4.22 -6.91
CA GLY A 225 -23.67 4.20 -5.64
C GLY A 225 -23.55 2.88 -4.90
N LYS A 226 -22.53 2.05 -5.20
CA LYS A 226 -22.32 0.73 -4.60
C LYS A 226 -21.12 0.73 -3.64
N PRO A 227 -21.10 -0.17 -2.64
CA PRO A 227 -19.92 -0.43 -1.84
C PRO A 227 -18.72 -0.81 -2.71
N VAL A 228 -17.55 -0.18 -2.49
CA VAL A 228 -16.33 -0.47 -3.26
C VAL A 228 -15.64 -1.73 -2.76
N LEU A 229 -15.41 -1.82 -1.45
CA LEU A 229 -14.54 -2.83 -0.86
C LEU A 229 -15.21 -4.20 -0.78
N GLN A 230 -14.43 -5.25 -0.99
CA GLN A 230 -14.89 -6.64 -0.92
C GLN A 230 -14.15 -7.42 0.17
N ASN A 231 -14.90 -7.92 1.15
CA ASN A 231 -14.37 -8.74 2.24
C ASN A 231 -15.51 -9.45 2.99
N LYS A 232 -15.15 -10.31 3.95
CA LYS A 232 -16.10 -11.05 4.80
C LYS A 232 -16.83 -10.16 5.83
N LEU A 233 -16.42 -8.92 6.03
CA LEU A 233 -17.01 -7.94 6.95
C LEU A 233 -18.11 -7.08 6.28
N GLY A 234 -18.69 -7.56 5.18
CA GLY A 234 -19.75 -6.86 4.45
C GLY A 234 -19.26 -5.63 3.68
N GLY A 235 -18.01 -5.66 3.20
CA GLY A 235 -17.44 -4.55 2.43
C GLY A 235 -17.04 -3.33 3.27
N LYS A 236 -16.93 -3.50 4.59
CA LYS A 236 -16.42 -2.46 5.48
C LYS A 236 -14.89 -2.38 5.43
N GLY A 237 -14.33 -1.18 5.53
CA GLY A 237 -12.89 -0.95 5.58
C GLY A 237 -12.50 0.22 6.47
N GLY A 238 -11.24 0.25 6.86
CA GLY A 238 -10.68 1.35 7.66
C GLY A 238 -10.48 2.61 6.83
N LYS A 239 -10.70 3.77 7.44
CA LYS A 239 -10.39 5.11 6.93
C LYS A 239 -8.93 5.45 7.20
N SER A 240 -8.31 6.08 6.22
CA SER A 240 -6.97 6.65 6.31
C SER A 240 -6.84 7.89 5.42
N GLY A 241 -5.65 8.50 5.41
CA GLY A 241 -5.42 9.74 4.67
C GLY A 241 -6.11 10.93 5.35
N ARG A 242 -6.48 11.95 4.58
CA ARG A 242 -6.93 13.24 5.10
C ARG A 242 -8.09 13.14 6.09
N TRP A 243 -8.97 12.16 5.93
CA TRP A 243 -10.09 11.90 6.85
C TRP A 243 -9.71 11.75 8.32
N ILE A 244 -8.51 11.25 8.63
CA ILE A 244 -8.16 10.85 10.00
C ILE A 244 -7.12 11.75 10.66
N LEU A 245 -6.71 12.85 10.02
CA LEU A 245 -5.65 13.71 10.56
C LEU A 245 -6.04 14.29 11.92
N ASP A 246 -7.22 14.90 12.02
CA ASP A 246 -7.65 15.58 13.25
C ASP A 246 -7.80 14.58 14.41
N GLU A 247 -8.37 13.41 14.13
CA GLU A 247 -8.50 12.33 15.11
C GLU A 247 -7.14 11.76 15.52
N ALA A 248 -6.20 11.62 14.58
CA ALA A 248 -4.83 11.22 14.88
C ALA A 248 -4.14 12.22 15.80
N LEU A 249 -4.21 13.53 15.51
CA LEU A 249 -3.63 14.58 16.35
C LEU A 249 -4.19 14.54 17.78
N GLY A 250 -5.50 14.38 17.92
CA GLY A 250 -6.16 14.21 19.21
C GLY A 250 -5.66 12.97 19.97
N CYS A 251 -5.55 11.83 19.28
CA CYS A 251 -5.03 10.59 19.86
C CYS A 251 -3.57 10.71 20.31
N ILE A 252 -2.69 11.30 19.50
CA ILE A 252 -1.27 11.48 19.84
C ILE A 252 -1.14 12.38 21.08
N ALA A 253 -1.88 13.48 21.14
CA ALA A 253 -1.88 14.36 22.31
C ALA A 253 -2.41 13.65 23.57
N ALA A 254 -3.47 12.86 23.45
CA ALA A 254 -4.03 12.08 24.57
C ALA A 254 -3.04 11.03 25.08
N ILE A 255 -2.38 10.30 24.17
CA ILE A 255 -1.33 9.34 24.52
C ILE A 255 -0.20 10.04 25.24
N ARG A 256 0.39 11.10 24.65
CA ARG A 256 1.51 11.84 25.22
C ARG A 256 1.19 12.32 26.64
N LYS A 257 0.01 12.89 26.85
CA LYS A 257 -0.47 13.32 28.18
C LYS A 257 -0.53 12.17 29.19
N ALA A 258 -0.94 10.98 28.76
CA ALA A 258 -1.09 9.83 29.63
C ALA A 258 0.24 9.16 30.00
N VAL A 259 1.20 9.14 29.08
CA VAL A 259 2.46 8.37 29.26
C VAL A 259 3.68 9.22 29.63
N GLY A 260 3.61 10.55 29.45
CA GLY A 260 4.70 11.48 29.76
C GLY A 260 5.68 11.69 28.61
N GLU A 261 6.59 12.66 28.75
CA GLU A 261 7.45 13.18 27.67
C GLU A 261 8.54 12.21 27.19
N GLU A 262 9.03 11.35 28.08
CA GLU A 262 10.17 10.48 27.79
C GLU A 262 9.77 9.18 27.09
N VAL A 263 8.48 8.82 27.05
CA VAL A 263 8.05 7.59 26.39
C VAL A 263 8.15 7.75 24.86
N PRO A 264 8.91 6.88 24.15
CA PRO A 264 8.96 6.92 22.69
C PRO A 264 7.57 6.77 22.06
N LEU A 265 7.20 7.71 21.19
CA LEU A 265 5.92 7.71 20.49
C LEU A 265 6.09 7.90 18.97
N ILE A 266 5.78 6.87 18.20
CA ILE A 266 5.68 6.97 16.73
C ILE A 266 4.24 7.34 16.37
N GLY A 267 4.03 8.59 15.99
CA GLY A 267 2.72 9.17 15.68
C GLY A 267 2.42 9.22 14.19
N MET A 268 1.21 8.85 13.76
CA MET A 268 0.81 8.81 12.35
C MET A 268 -0.70 8.94 12.17
N GLY A 269 -1.10 9.36 10.97
CA GLY A 269 -2.50 9.41 10.53
C GLY A 269 -2.76 10.69 9.73
N GLY A 270 -3.14 10.55 8.46
CA GLY A 270 -3.53 11.69 7.62
C GLY A 270 -2.45 12.73 7.28
N VAL A 271 -1.18 12.45 7.58
CA VAL A 271 -0.05 13.34 7.28
C VAL A 271 0.19 13.42 5.77
N SER A 272 0.16 14.64 5.23
CA SER A 272 0.34 14.95 3.81
C SER A 272 1.22 16.16 3.52
N THR A 273 1.41 17.05 4.50
CA THR A 273 2.15 18.32 4.37
C THR A 273 3.18 18.49 5.48
N GLY A 274 4.11 19.46 5.33
CA GLY A 274 5.05 19.82 6.39
C GLY A 274 4.36 20.36 7.64
N ALA A 275 3.29 21.14 7.48
CA ALA A 275 2.45 21.58 8.61
C ALA A 275 1.82 20.39 9.36
N ASP A 276 1.37 19.34 8.67
CA ASP A 276 0.84 18.14 9.33
C ASP A 276 1.93 17.42 10.17
N VAL A 277 3.16 17.34 9.64
CA VAL A 277 4.31 16.77 10.36
C VAL A 277 4.64 17.59 11.60
N ALA A 278 4.69 18.92 11.47
CA ALA A 278 4.90 19.82 12.60
C ALA A 278 3.80 19.70 13.66
N ALA A 279 2.53 19.56 13.23
CA ALA A 279 1.39 19.36 14.12
C ALA A 279 1.49 18.03 14.90
N MET A 280 1.91 16.94 14.25
CA MET A 280 2.14 15.65 14.92
C MET A 280 3.23 15.74 16.00
N ILE A 281 4.33 16.44 15.70
CA ILE A 281 5.42 16.68 16.67
C ILE A 281 4.92 17.57 17.81
N GLY A 282 4.13 18.60 17.50
CA GLY A 282 3.49 19.47 18.49
C GLY A 282 2.52 18.72 19.40
N ALA A 283 1.81 17.72 18.87
CA ALA A 283 0.96 16.81 19.64
C ALA A 283 1.77 15.81 20.50
N GLY A 284 3.08 15.67 20.23
CA GLY A 284 3.99 14.86 21.03
C GLY A 284 4.56 13.63 20.31
N ALA A 285 4.42 13.49 18.99
CA ALA A 285 5.07 12.41 18.25
C ALA A 285 6.60 12.62 18.17
N ASP A 286 7.38 11.64 18.60
CA ASP A 286 8.84 11.64 18.49
C ASP A 286 9.30 11.36 17.06
N VAL A 287 8.57 10.49 16.36
CA VAL A 287 8.78 10.17 14.93
C VAL A 287 7.42 10.17 14.23
N VAL A 288 7.35 10.79 13.04
CA VAL A 288 6.09 10.93 12.29
C VAL A 288 5.98 9.88 11.19
N GLY A 289 4.97 9.03 11.27
CA GLY A 289 4.66 8.02 10.25
C GLY A 289 3.91 8.60 9.06
N VAL A 290 4.41 8.34 7.84
CA VAL A 290 3.83 8.80 6.58
C VAL A 290 3.38 7.61 5.73
N GLY A 291 2.12 7.63 5.28
CA GLY A 291 1.45 6.49 4.64
C GLY A 291 0.67 6.86 3.39
N SER A 292 -0.63 7.11 3.54
CA SER A 292 -1.57 7.19 2.41
C SER A 292 -1.21 8.22 1.33
N VAL A 293 -0.50 9.30 1.68
CA VAL A 293 -0.04 10.32 0.73
C VAL A 293 0.88 9.77 -0.36
N PHE A 294 1.57 8.64 -0.14
CA PHE A 294 2.36 8.00 -1.20
C PHE A 294 1.53 7.51 -2.39
N GLY A 295 0.21 7.34 -2.23
CA GLY A 295 -0.72 7.10 -3.33
C GLY A 295 -1.09 8.35 -4.14
N LYS A 296 -0.61 9.53 -3.72
CA LYS A 296 -0.84 10.85 -4.33
C LYS A 296 0.44 11.51 -4.85
N VAL A 297 1.59 10.87 -4.70
CA VAL A 297 2.89 11.42 -5.10
C VAL A 297 3.52 10.46 -6.09
N HIS A 298 3.93 10.99 -7.23
CA HIS A 298 4.61 10.21 -8.24
C HIS A 298 5.89 9.57 -7.69
N GLN A 299 6.10 8.27 -7.95
CA GLN A 299 7.18 7.49 -7.34
C GLN A 299 8.58 8.09 -7.54
N LYS A 300 8.86 8.65 -8.73
CA LYS A 300 10.16 9.30 -9.03
C LYS A 300 10.43 10.55 -8.15
N GLN A 301 9.41 11.10 -7.50
CA GLN A 301 9.50 12.30 -6.67
C GLN A 301 9.46 12.00 -5.17
N TRP A 302 9.33 10.73 -4.75
CA TRP A 302 9.19 10.39 -3.33
C TRP A 302 10.31 10.95 -2.45
N THR A 303 11.57 10.89 -2.89
CA THR A 303 12.70 11.46 -2.13
C THR A 303 12.55 12.97 -1.95
N ALA A 304 12.34 13.70 -3.06
CA ALA A 304 12.18 15.16 -3.03
C ALA A 304 10.97 15.58 -2.18
N PHE A 305 9.86 14.84 -2.27
CA PHE A 305 8.69 15.05 -1.45
C PHE A 305 8.97 14.86 0.04
N THR A 306 9.65 13.77 0.45
CA THR A 306 9.95 13.54 1.87
C THR A 306 10.96 14.53 2.43
N ASP A 307 11.91 14.99 1.61
CA ASP A 307 12.86 16.04 2.00
C ASP A 307 12.13 17.38 2.17
N ALA A 308 11.18 17.70 1.27
CA ALA A 308 10.30 18.85 1.39
C ALA A 308 9.42 18.78 2.64
N LEU A 309 8.85 17.61 2.98
CA LEU A 309 8.07 17.44 4.22
C LEU A 309 8.88 17.81 5.46
N VAL A 310 10.13 17.32 5.54
CA VAL A 310 11.04 17.61 6.66
C VAL A 310 11.40 19.10 6.72
N SER A 311 11.75 19.69 5.58
CA SER A 311 12.11 21.10 5.47
C SER A 311 10.96 22.02 5.86
N ASP A 312 9.78 21.79 5.31
CA ASP A 312 8.58 22.58 5.58
C ASP A 312 8.18 22.46 7.07
N ALA A 313 8.23 21.25 7.63
CA ALA A 313 7.94 21.04 9.05
C ALA A 313 8.92 21.79 9.97
N ALA A 314 10.22 21.77 9.64
CA ALA A 314 11.22 22.52 10.39
C ALA A 314 10.98 24.03 10.33
N ALA A 315 10.58 24.57 9.18
CA ALA A 315 10.22 25.98 9.04
C ALA A 315 9.00 26.35 9.90
N VAL A 316 7.96 25.51 9.91
CA VAL A 316 6.77 25.71 10.75
C VAL A 316 7.14 25.70 12.23
N LEU A 317 7.93 24.71 12.68
CA LEU A 317 8.36 24.58 14.08
C LEU A 317 9.24 25.75 14.54
N ALA A 318 10.02 26.35 13.63
CA ALA A 318 10.82 27.54 13.90
C ALA A 318 10.00 28.85 13.89
N GLY A 319 8.70 28.80 13.56
CA GLY A 319 7.84 29.99 13.48
C GLY A 319 7.98 30.80 12.19
N ASN A 320 8.58 30.22 11.14
CA ASN A 320 8.80 30.89 9.86
C ASN A 320 7.60 30.80 8.89
N GLY A 321 6.49 30.18 9.31
CA GLY A 321 5.36 29.85 8.44
C GLY A 321 5.60 28.54 7.65
N ASP A 322 4.55 28.05 6.99
CA ASP A 322 4.63 26.86 6.13
C ASP A 322 5.00 27.27 4.68
N PRO A 323 6.17 26.85 4.15
CA PRO A 323 6.52 27.08 2.76
C PRO A 323 5.64 26.30 1.77
N ALA A 324 4.98 25.22 2.23
CA ALA A 324 4.13 24.34 1.44
C ALA A 324 4.80 23.71 0.20
N THR A 325 6.13 23.54 0.22
CA THR A 325 6.91 22.90 -0.85
C THR A 325 6.44 21.47 -1.09
N ALA A 326 6.21 20.71 -0.02
CA ALA A 326 5.76 19.32 -0.06
C ALA A 326 4.39 19.18 -0.74
N SER A 327 3.49 20.14 -0.52
CA SER A 327 2.15 20.17 -1.12
C SER A 327 2.20 20.26 -2.65
N GLY A 328 3.26 20.85 -3.22
CA GLY A 328 3.46 20.92 -4.67
C GLY A 328 3.69 19.57 -5.35
N TYR A 329 4.00 18.51 -4.59
CA TYR A 329 4.17 17.15 -5.11
C TYR A 329 2.91 16.28 -4.99
N VAL A 330 1.88 16.75 -4.28
CA VAL A 330 0.69 15.96 -3.95
C VAL A 330 -0.41 16.23 -4.98
N GLU A 331 -0.84 15.18 -5.66
CA GLU A 331 -1.98 15.23 -6.59
C GLU A 331 -3.28 15.58 -5.85
N THR A 332 -4.00 16.58 -6.36
CA THR A 332 -5.23 17.10 -5.74
C THR A 332 -6.50 16.38 -6.19
N ASP A 333 -6.46 15.69 -7.32
CA ASP A 333 -7.61 14.95 -7.87
C ASP A 333 -7.59 13.50 -7.39
N ALA A 334 -8.76 12.87 -7.23
CA ALA A 334 -8.82 11.46 -6.82
C ALA A 334 -8.28 10.54 -7.93
N SER A 335 -7.24 9.75 -7.64
CA SER A 335 -6.54 8.85 -8.56
C SER A 335 -7.21 7.47 -8.70
N MET A 336 -8.24 7.18 -7.89
CA MET A 336 -9.01 5.92 -7.95
C MET A 336 -10.46 6.10 -8.39
N ARG A 337 -10.80 7.22 -9.04
CA ARG A 337 -12.15 7.47 -9.54
C ARG A 337 -12.49 6.50 -10.68
N TYR A 338 -13.66 5.87 -10.60
CA TYR A 338 -14.19 5.08 -11.70
C TYR A 338 -14.90 5.98 -12.72
N GLU A 339 -14.94 5.52 -13.95
CA GLU A 339 -15.80 6.00 -15.03
C GLU A 339 -16.70 4.85 -15.47
N LYS A 340 -17.99 5.14 -15.64
CA LYS A 340 -18.95 4.17 -16.15
C LYS A 340 -18.94 4.18 -17.67
N ARG A 341 -18.82 3.00 -18.28
CA ARG A 341 -18.79 2.81 -19.73
C ARG A 341 -19.73 1.69 -20.13
N ARG A 342 -20.45 1.87 -21.22
CA ARG A 342 -21.33 0.83 -21.80
C ARG A 342 -20.58 -0.06 -22.78
N ILE A 343 -20.84 -1.36 -22.73
CA ILE A 343 -20.35 -2.31 -23.74
C ILE A 343 -21.15 -2.11 -25.03
N ILE A 344 -20.46 -1.78 -26.13
CA ILE A 344 -21.06 -1.56 -27.44
C ILE A 344 -20.85 -2.74 -28.38
N GLU A 345 -19.83 -3.56 -28.15
CA GLU A 345 -19.55 -4.75 -28.93
C GLU A 345 -18.89 -5.84 -28.08
N ARG A 346 -19.21 -7.10 -28.43
CA ARG A 346 -18.72 -8.32 -27.79
C ARG A 346 -18.40 -9.35 -28.86
N ARG A 347 -17.14 -9.77 -28.95
CA ARG A 347 -16.70 -10.84 -29.87
C ARG A 347 -16.08 -11.99 -29.10
N THR A 348 -16.62 -13.18 -29.25
CA THR A 348 -15.98 -14.39 -28.68
C THR A 348 -14.79 -14.78 -29.54
N HIS A 349 -13.68 -15.17 -28.91
CA HIS A 349 -12.50 -15.70 -29.58
C HIS A 349 -12.12 -17.03 -28.90
N GLY A 350 -12.20 -18.13 -29.64
CA GLY A 350 -11.99 -19.47 -29.08
C GLY A 350 -13.00 -19.84 -27.98
N ALA A 351 -12.61 -20.77 -27.10
CA ALA A 351 -13.50 -21.32 -26.08
C ALA A 351 -13.52 -20.54 -24.75
N ASP A 352 -12.47 -19.74 -24.48
CA ASP A 352 -12.28 -19.09 -23.17
C ASP A 352 -11.96 -17.59 -23.23
N THR A 353 -11.98 -16.97 -24.40
CA THR A 353 -11.62 -15.55 -24.57
C THR A 353 -12.78 -14.74 -25.17
N VAL A 354 -12.95 -13.51 -24.69
CA VAL A 354 -13.87 -12.51 -25.26
C VAL A 354 -13.14 -11.19 -25.44
N VAL A 355 -13.45 -10.50 -26.54
CA VAL A 355 -13.04 -9.12 -26.78
C VAL A 355 -14.26 -8.24 -26.50
N LEU A 356 -14.13 -7.35 -25.53
CA LEU A 356 -15.15 -6.37 -25.19
C LEU A 356 -14.72 -5.00 -25.67
N THR A 357 -15.61 -4.31 -26.35
CA THR A 357 -15.42 -2.94 -26.79
C THR A 357 -16.44 -2.05 -26.09
N LEU A 358 -15.94 -0.98 -25.48
CA LEU A 358 -16.70 -0.03 -24.70
C LEU A 358 -16.81 1.32 -25.40
N GLU A 359 -17.84 2.07 -25.05
CA GLU A 359 -18.06 3.40 -25.58
C GLU A 359 -16.95 4.39 -25.21
N GLY A 360 -16.66 5.30 -26.14
CA GLY A 360 -15.65 6.34 -25.98
C GLY A 360 -14.24 5.86 -26.29
N SER A 361 -13.27 6.55 -25.71
CA SER A 361 -11.86 6.32 -25.96
C SER A 361 -11.04 6.64 -24.72
N TRP A 362 -9.81 6.17 -24.69
CA TRP A 362 -8.85 6.45 -23.62
C TRP A 362 -7.46 6.71 -24.20
N ASN A 363 -6.82 7.81 -23.80
CA ASN A 363 -5.42 8.07 -24.18
C ASN A 363 -4.51 7.26 -23.26
N TYR A 364 -3.73 6.33 -23.81
CA TYR A 364 -2.82 5.50 -23.03
C TYR A 364 -1.53 5.22 -23.79
N GLU A 365 -0.51 4.83 -23.05
CA GLU A 365 0.78 4.40 -23.58
C GLU A 365 1.05 2.93 -23.22
N ALA A 366 1.90 2.27 -24.02
CA ALA A 366 2.32 0.91 -23.72
C ALA A 366 2.92 0.82 -22.31
N GLY A 367 2.59 -0.23 -21.55
CA GLY A 367 3.00 -0.37 -20.15
C GLY A 367 2.02 0.21 -19.12
N GLN A 368 1.07 1.03 -19.57
CA GLN A 368 -0.04 1.48 -18.73
C GLN A 368 -1.21 0.50 -18.74
N TYR A 369 -2.01 0.52 -17.69
CA TYR A 369 -3.16 -0.35 -17.50
C TYR A 369 -4.28 0.37 -16.72
N VAL A 370 -5.48 -0.20 -16.79
CA VAL A 370 -6.65 0.24 -16.01
C VAL A 370 -7.14 -0.90 -15.14
N PHE A 371 -7.94 -0.59 -14.13
CA PHE A 371 -8.76 -1.60 -13.47
C PHE A 371 -10.15 -1.62 -14.08
N LEU A 372 -10.62 -2.82 -14.44
CA LEU A 372 -12.02 -3.08 -14.72
C LEU A 372 -12.68 -3.51 -13.42
N TRP A 373 -13.86 -2.97 -13.12
CA TRP A 373 -14.62 -3.25 -11.92
C TRP A 373 -16.07 -3.57 -12.27
N ILE A 374 -16.58 -4.64 -11.66
CA ILE A 374 -18.00 -4.95 -11.64
C ILE A 374 -18.43 -4.85 -10.16
N PRO A 375 -19.34 -3.93 -9.81
CA PRO A 375 -19.78 -3.74 -8.44
C PRO A 375 -20.19 -5.05 -7.77
N GLN A 376 -19.77 -5.23 -6.51
CA GLN A 376 -20.00 -6.43 -5.69
C GLN A 376 -19.34 -7.73 -6.17
N ILE A 377 -18.81 -7.78 -7.39
CA ILE A 377 -18.11 -8.96 -7.90
C ILE A 377 -16.61 -8.86 -7.69
N GLY A 378 -15.97 -7.74 -8.05
CA GLY A 378 -14.51 -7.61 -7.95
C GLY A 378 -13.92 -6.56 -8.89
N GLU A 379 -12.61 -6.38 -8.82
CA GLU A 379 -11.82 -5.68 -9.84
C GLU A 379 -10.55 -6.44 -10.20
N LYS A 380 -10.03 -6.23 -11.41
CA LYS A 380 -8.68 -6.68 -11.83
C LYS A 380 -8.05 -5.69 -12.81
N PRO A 381 -6.71 -5.62 -12.85
CA PRO A 381 -6.01 -4.81 -13.84
C PRO A 381 -6.06 -5.46 -15.24
N PHE A 382 -6.24 -4.65 -16.27
CA PHE A 382 -6.19 -5.04 -17.68
C PHE A 382 -5.41 -4.01 -18.50
N SER A 383 -4.63 -4.50 -19.45
CA SER A 383 -4.07 -3.67 -20.51
C SER A 383 -5.19 -3.23 -21.45
N ILE A 384 -5.11 -1.99 -21.92
CA ILE A 384 -5.99 -1.51 -23.00
C ILE A 384 -5.47 -2.09 -24.31
N ALA A 385 -6.34 -2.82 -25.02
CA ALA A 385 -6.01 -3.40 -26.32
C ALA A 385 -6.04 -2.35 -27.43
N GLU A 386 -7.08 -1.52 -27.45
CA GLU A 386 -7.23 -0.43 -28.42
C GLU A 386 -7.80 0.80 -27.73
N ALA A 387 -7.30 1.98 -28.09
CA ALA A 387 -7.71 3.26 -27.49
C ALA A 387 -9.08 3.73 -27.97
N LYS A 388 -9.43 3.43 -29.22
CA LYS A 388 -10.59 3.99 -29.91
C LYS A 388 -11.13 3.03 -30.98
N PRO A 389 -12.30 2.40 -30.76
CA PRO A 389 -13.05 2.39 -29.49
C PRO A 389 -12.25 1.67 -28.38
N LEU A 390 -12.63 1.88 -27.12
CA LEU A 390 -11.89 1.32 -25.99
C LEU A 390 -12.09 -0.21 -25.91
N THR A 391 -11.05 -0.98 -26.21
CA THR A 391 -11.14 -2.45 -26.33
C THR A 391 -10.32 -3.17 -25.25
N PHE A 392 -10.85 -4.29 -24.75
CA PHE A 392 -10.17 -5.20 -23.81
C PHE A 392 -10.25 -6.66 -24.26
N VAL A 393 -9.15 -7.38 -24.08
CA VAL A 393 -9.09 -8.85 -24.27
C VAL A 393 -9.20 -9.53 -22.92
N ILE A 394 -10.22 -10.37 -22.75
CA ILE A 394 -10.56 -10.99 -21.47
C ILE A 394 -10.55 -12.50 -21.62
N LYS A 395 -9.65 -13.15 -20.88
CA LYS A 395 -9.58 -14.61 -20.79
C LYS A 395 -10.22 -15.10 -19.49
N ARG A 396 -11.12 -16.07 -19.60
CA ARG A 396 -11.89 -16.63 -18.48
C ARG A 396 -10.98 -17.46 -17.56
N ARG A 397 -10.49 -16.81 -16.50
CA ARG A 397 -9.52 -17.33 -15.51
C ARG A 397 -9.92 -16.88 -14.10
N GLY A 398 -10.85 -17.60 -13.50
CA GLY A 398 -11.37 -17.33 -12.16
C GLY A 398 -12.69 -16.56 -12.15
N GLU A 399 -13.17 -16.23 -10.96
CA GLU A 399 -14.51 -15.70 -10.74
C GLU A 399 -14.75 -14.34 -11.43
N PHE A 400 -13.81 -13.40 -11.29
CA PHE A 400 -14.00 -12.05 -11.81
C PHE A 400 -13.99 -12.01 -13.35
N THR A 401 -13.03 -12.68 -13.98
CA THR A 401 -12.94 -12.76 -15.45
C THR A 401 -14.05 -13.62 -16.05
N LYS A 402 -14.62 -14.57 -15.30
CA LYS A 402 -15.87 -15.25 -15.69
C LYS A 402 -17.03 -14.27 -15.73
N ALA A 403 -17.21 -13.45 -14.70
CA ALA A 403 -18.27 -12.43 -14.71
C ALA A 403 -18.13 -11.46 -15.87
N LEU A 404 -16.89 -11.02 -16.18
CA LEU A 404 -16.62 -10.20 -17.37
C LEU A 404 -16.95 -10.95 -18.68
N TYR A 405 -16.60 -12.23 -18.77
CA TYR A 405 -16.88 -13.06 -19.95
C TYR A 405 -18.39 -13.20 -20.23
N ASP A 406 -19.18 -13.23 -19.16
CA ASP A 406 -20.64 -13.39 -19.19
C ASP A 406 -21.40 -12.06 -19.39
N LEU A 407 -20.71 -10.91 -19.51
CA LEU A 407 -21.33 -9.63 -19.86
C LEU A 407 -21.79 -9.59 -21.33
N HIS A 408 -22.80 -8.77 -21.60
CA HIS A 408 -23.43 -8.59 -22.91
C HIS A 408 -23.34 -7.14 -23.41
N VAL A 409 -23.60 -6.95 -24.71
CA VAL A 409 -23.78 -5.62 -25.27
C VAL A 409 -24.92 -4.91 -24.55
N GLY A 410 -24.65 -3.68 -24.11
CA GLY A 410 -25.58 -2.87 -23.35
C GLY A 410 -25.38 -2.91 -21.83
N ASP A 411 -24.55 -3.81 -21.29
CA ASP A 411 -24.19 -3.81 -19.86
C ASP A 411 -23.20 -2.68 -19.53
N ASP A 412 -23.26 -2.22 -18.26
CA ASP A 412 -22.35 -1.23 -17.71
C ASP A 412 -21.08 -1.89 -17.14
N LEU A 413 -19.92 -1.30 -17.40
CA LEU A 413 -18.64 -1.66 -16.81
C LEU A 413 -17.94 -0.40 -16.29
N TYR A 414 -17.24 -0.54 -15.16
CA TYR A 414 -16.57 0.59 -14.52
C TYR A 414 -15.06 0.46 -14.70
N ILE A 415 -14.42 1.58 -15.03
CA ILE A 415 -13.00 1.63 -15.37
C ILE A 415 -12.33 2.71 -14.53
N ARG A 416 -11.17 2.42 -13.90
CA ARG A 416 -10.33 3.45 -13.25
C ARG A 416 -8.87 3.32 -13.66
N GLY A 417 -8.16 4.45 -13.69
CA GLY A 417 -6.78 4.53 -14.15
C GLY A 417 -6.47 5.91 -14.74
N LEU A 418 -5.34 6.10 -15.43
CA LEU A 418 -4.33 5.08 -15.78
C LEU A 418 -3.32 4.81 -14.66
N TYR A 419 -2.83 3.58 -14.63
CA TYR A 419 -1.75 3.17 -13.76
C TYR A 419 -0.60 2.59 -14.58
N GLY A 420 0.57 2.47 -13.95
CA GLY A 420 1.78 2.01 -14.63
C GLY A 420 2.54 3.16 -15.30
N ALA A 421 3.79 2.88 -15.68
CA ALA A 421 4.62 3.82 -16.39
C ALA A 421 4.62 3.46 -17.89
N PRO A 422 4.63 4.46 -18.79
CA PRO A 422 4.88 4.24 -20.19
C PRO A 422 6.21 3.50 -20.43
N VAL A 423 6.21 2.63 -21.43
CA VAL A 423 7.43 2.03 -21.98
C VAL A 423 8.02 3.01 -22.98
N GLU A 424 9.29 3.36 -22.77
CA GLU A 424 10.07 4.22 -23.66
C GLU A 424 11.07 3.35 -24.43
N PRO A 425 10.70 2.81 -25.62
CA PRO A 425 11.65 2.05 -26.41
C PRO A 425 12.71 2.98 -27.01
N ASP A 426 13.97 2.53 -26.98
CA ASP A 426 15.07 3.19 -27.68
C ASP A 426 14.78 3.28 -29.19
N ALA A 427 15.28 4.34 -29.82
CA ALA A 427 15.16 4.51 -31.26
C ALA A 427 15.83 3.34 -32.00
N THR A 428 15.08 2.65 -32.86
CA THR A 428 15.58 1.50 -33.63
C THR A 428 15.00 1.47 -35.04
N GLU A 429 15.79 1.00 -35.99
CA GLU A 429 15.33 0.80 -37.37
C GLU A 429 14.44 -0.44 -37.53
N ARG A 430 14.64 -1.45 -36.68
CA ARG A 430 13.93 -2.74 -36.76
C ARG A 430 13.53 -3.23 -35.38
N ALA A 431 12.33 -3.81 -35.29
CA ALA A 431 11.85 -4.44 -34.07
C ALA A 431 11.12 -5.77 -34.38
N LEU A 432 11.27 -6.71 -33.45
CA LEU A 432 10.55 -7.97 -33.42
C LEU A 432 9.58 -7.93 -32.23
N LEU A 433 8.28 -7.97 -32.51
CA LEU A 433 7.24 -7.99 -31.47
C LEU A 433 6.70 -9.41 -31.32
N VAL A 434 6.70 -9.94 -30.09
CA VAL A 434 6.22 -11.29 -29.78
C VAL A 434 5.31 -11.24 -28.58
N ALA A 435 4.08 -11.74 -28.72
CA ALA A 435 3.15 -11.89 -27.59
C ALA A 435 2.32 -13.17 -27.72
N GLY A 436 1.78 -13.65 -26.60
CA GLY A 436 0.89 -14.80 -26.57
C GLY A 436 -0.27 -14.62 -25.59
N GLY A 437 -1.39 -15.28 -25.87
CA GLY A 437 -2.60 -15.22 -25.04
C GLY A 437 -3.11 -13.78 -24.87
N THR A 438 -3.41 -13.37 -23.63
CA THR A 438 -3.87 -12.00 -23.34
C THR A 438 -2.77 -10.95 -23.42
N GLY A 439 -1.49 -11.35 -23.50
CA GLY A 439 -0.37 -10.42 -23.67
C GLY A 439 -0.42 -9.64 -24.98
N VAL A 440 -1.17 -10.14 -25.96
CA VAL A 440 -1.41 -9.49 -27.26
C VAL A 440 -2.05 -8.11 -27.10
N ALA A 441 -2.84 -7.89 -26.05
CA ALA A 441 -3.46 -6.59 -25.77
C ALA A 441 -2.45 -5.46 -25.55
N VAL A 442 -1.18 -5.74 -25.27
CA VAL A 442 -0.14 -4.70 -25.09
C VAL A 442 0.45 -4.26 -26.43
N LEU A 443 0.39 -5.11 -27.46
CA LEU A 443 1.09 -4.89 -28.72
C LEU A 443 0.63 -3.64 -29.48
N PRO A 444 -0.66 -3.31 -29.61
CA PRO A 444 -1.08 -2.18 -30.44
C PRO A 444 -0.45 -0.83 -30.03
N ALA A 445 -0.41 -0.52 -28.72
CA ALA A 445 0.21 0.71 -28.25
C ALA A 445 1.73 0.73 -28.46
N LEU A 446 2.41 -0.40 -28.26
CA LEU A 446 3.85 -0.49 -28.48
C LEU A 446 4.19 -0.40 -29.98
N ALA A 447 3.40 -1.07 -30.82
CA ALA A 447 3.54 -1.03 -32.26
C ALA A 447 3.32 0.37 -32.81
N GLN A 448 2.29 1.10 -32.33
CA GLN A 448 2.08 2.50 -32.69
C GLN A 448 3.31 3.37 -32.32
N ARG A 449 3.86 3.20 -31.11
CA ARG A 449 5.03 3.98 -30.67
C ARG A 449 6.25 3.74 -31.56
N LEU A 450 6.52 2.48 -31.93
CA LEU A 450 7.61 2.12 -32.83
C LEU A 450 7.33 2.57 -34.28
N HIS A 451 6.07 2.52 -34.71
CA HIS A 451 5.65 3.05 -36.01
C HIS A 451 5.92 4.56 -36.12
N ASP A 452 5.63 5.33 -35.07
CA ASP A 452 5.92 6.76 -35.00
C ASP A 452 7.43 7.05 -35.09
N GLN A 453 8.26 6.12 -34.63
CA GLN A 453 9.73 6.16 -34.79
C GLN A 453 10.21 5.68 -36.18
N LYS A 454 9.30 5.29 -37.08
CA LYS A 454 9.58 4.70 -38.39
C LYS A 454 10.34 3.37 -38.33
N THR A 455 10.15 2.63 -37.24
CA THR A 455 10.72 1.30 -37.06
C THR A 455 10.00 0.28 -37.95
N ALA A 456 10.75 -0.51 -38.73
CA ALA A 456 10.21 -1.65 -39.45
C ALA A 456 9.95 -2.81 -38.48
N MET A 457 8.71 -3.32 -38.44
CA MET A 457 8.29 -4.33 -37.48
C MET A 457 7.97 -5.67 -38.12
N GLN A 458 8.31 -6.75 -37.42
CA GLN A 458 7.76 -8.08 -37.65
C GLN A 458 7.05 -8.55 -36.38
N ILE A 459 5.81 -9.02 -36.51
CA ILE A 459 4.92 -9.29 -35.38
C ILE A 459 4.55 -10.77 -35.35
N PHE A 460 4.69 -11.39 -34.17
CA PHE A 460 4.34 -12.78 -33.93
C PHE A 460 3.34 -12.90 -32.79
N VAL A 461 2.21 -13.55 -33.06
CA VAL A 461 1.13 -13.75 -32.10
C VAL A 461 0.95 -15.24 -31.83
N GLY A 462 1.28 -15.66 -30.62
CA GLY A 462 1.10 -17.04 -30.16
C GLY A 462 -0.33 -17.30 -29.68
N THR A 463 -0.94 -18.40 -30.15
CA THR A 463 -2.28 -18.84 -29.75
C THR A 463 -2.31 -20.31 -29.37
N SER A 464 -2.96 -20.63 -28.24
CA SER A 464 -3.23 -22.03 -27.86
C SER A 464 -4.43 -22.63 -28.62
N GLU A 465 -5.15 -21.83 -29.40
CA GLU A 465 -6.31 -22.25 -30.18
C GLU A 465 -5.87 -22.69 -31.57
N THR A 466 -5.62 -23.99 -31.74
CA THR A 466 -5.14 -24.57 -33.01
C THR A 466 -6.07 -24.33 -34.20
N ALA A 467 -7.36 -24.06 -33.97
CA ALA A 467 -8.31 -23.67 -35.01
C ALA A 467 -8.02 -22.25 -35.54
N CYS A 468 -7.73 -21.29 -34.65
CA CYS A 468 -7.38 -19.91 -35.00
C CYS A 468 -6.03 -19.84 -35.73
N ALA A 469 -5.06 -20.65 -35.33
CA ALA A 469 -3.77 -20.75 -36.04
C ALA A 469 -3.92 -21.29 -37.47
N LYS A 470 -4.95 -22.11 -37.74
CA LYS A 470 -5.21 -22.67 -39.08
C LYS A 470 -6.05 -21.74 -39.97
N SER A 471 -6.92 -20.92 -39.37
CA SER A 471 -7.70 -19.92 -40.11
C SER A 471 -6.94 -18.62 -40.36
N GLY A 472 -5.83 -18.39 -39.64
CA GLY A 472 -5.13 -17.10 -39.67
C GLY A 472 -6.01 -15.99 -39.12
N GLU A 473 -6.78 -16.27 -38.06
CA GLU A 473 -7.59 -15.28 -37.34
C GLU A 473 -7.04 -15.14 -35.92
N GLY A 474 -6.05 -14.27 -35.75
CA GLY A 474 -5.43 -13.95 -34.47
C GLY A 474 -6.20 -12.90 -33.66
N LEU A 475 -5.95 -12.86 -32.34
CA LEU A 475 -6.42 -11.75 -31.52
C LEU A 475 -5.80 -10.43 -32.01
N LEU A 476 -6.64 -9.43 -32.28
CA LEU A 476 -6.24 -8.09 -32.72
C LEU A 476 -5.41 -8.05 -34.02
N GLU A 477 -5.47 -9.10 -34.84
CA GLU A 477 -4.65 -9.23 -36.04
C GLU A 477 -4.84 -8.07 -37.02
N SER A 478 -6.08 -7.74 -37.38
CA SER A 478 -6.40 -6.61 -38.28
C SER A 478 -5.86 -5.26 -37.79
N THR A 479 -5.68 -5.12 -36.48
CA THR A 479 -5.11 -3.91 -35.87
C THR A 479 -3.60 -3.93 -35.98
N LEU A 480 -2.97 -5.08 -35.77
CA LEU A 480 -1.51 -5.25 -35.82
C LEU A 480 -0.96 -5.22 -37.24
N GLU A 481 -1.69 -5.72 -38.23
CA GLU A 481 -1.30 -5.73 -39.66
C GLU A 481 -1.04 -4.34 -40.23
N GLN A 482 -1.60 -3.30 -39.61
CA GLN A 482 -1.39 -1.89 -39.98
C GLN A 482 0.06 -1.43 -39.71
N PHE A 483 0.78 -2.13 -38.83
CA PHE A 483 2.13 -1.77 -38.39
C PHE A 483 3.23 -2.60 -39.05
N GLY A 484 2.93 -3.80 -39.54
CA GLY A 484 3.89 -4.69 -40.19
C GLY A 484 3.34 -6.11 -40.37
N PRO A 485 4.09 -7.01 -41.01
CA PRO A 485 3.66 -8.40 -41.20
C PRO A 485 3.40 -9.11 -39.87
N VAL A 486 2.22 -9.73 -39.76
CA VAL A 486 1.79 -10.52 -38.61
C VAL A 486 1.82 -12.01 -38.96
N SER A 487 2.37 -12.83 -38.05
CA SER A 487 2.36 -14.28 -38.14
C SER A 487 1.69 -14.88 -36.90
N ILE A 488 0.62 -15.65 -37.11
CA ILE A 488 -0.05 -16.40 -36.05
C ILE A 488 0.66 -17.76 -35.86
N ILE A 489 1.12 -18.03 -34.64
CA ILE A 489 1.86 -19.25 -34.29
C ILE A 489 1.08 -20.06 -33.25
N ALA A 490 1.00 -21.38 -33.45
CA ALA A 490 0.38 -22.33 -32.53
C ALA A 490 1.33 -22.77 -31.39
#